data_AF-A0A0F9JRY0-F1
#
_entry.id   AF-A0A0F9JRY0-F1
#
_cell.length_a   1.000
_cell.length_b   1.000
_cell.length_c   1.000
_cell.angle_alpha   90.00
_cell.angle_beta   90.00
_cell.angle_gamma   90.00
#
_symmetry.space_group_name_H-M   'P 1'
#
loop_
_entity.id
_entity.type
_entity.pdbx_description
1 polymer ?
#
loop_
_entity_poly.entity_id
_entity_poly.type
_entity_poly.pdbx_seq_one_letter_code
_entity_poly.pdbx_strand_id
1 'polypeptide(L)'
;MSGFYFVIDTDTYAGNFERPMCAYITGVIGECAVGKKFADIAHKELGNDVKIFDNIIDSEPDEHGCHRPVKIYSTPGFYNNGLGFEYQDGEEELARKAYREHCIEESKKKYYIDDESNLAHEQEWMDSASKCEIGKYPSYQSVAIVLCEKPTDHVMNIMCDRAKEFVAKCRESNDEVWKMQSGPDNIIGFRIVEEKTVVIETKIDR
;
A
#
# COMPACT_ATOMS: atom_id res chain seq x y z
N MET A 1 1.38 16.50 18.72
CA MET A 1 0.97 15.16 19.18
C MET A 1 1.92 14.15 18.55
N SER A 2 2.13 13.00 19.18
CA SER A 2 2.89 11.90 18.58
C SER A 2 1.92 10.78 18.21
N GLY A 3 1.97 10.30 16.97
CA GLY A 3 1.23 9.13 16.50
C GLY A 3 2.17 7.94 16.32
N PHE A 4 1.63 6.72 16.35
CA PHE A 4 2.37 5.51 16.01
C PHE A 4 1.69 4.80 14.84
N TYR A 5 2.49 4.17 13.99
CA TYR A 5 1.99 3.30 12.92
C TYR A 5 2.63 1.93 13.02
N PHE A 6 1.81 0.89 13.01
CA PHE A 6 2.26 -0.47 12.69
C PHE A 6 2.22 -0.64 11.18
N VAL A 7 3.41 -0.72 10.57
CA VAL A 7 3.56 -0.79 9.12
C VAL A 7 3.96 -2.19 8.70
N ILE A 8 3.22 -2.72 7.73
CA ILE A 8 3.41 -4.02 7.10
C ILE A 8 3.88 -3.75 5.67
N ASP A 9 5.16 -3.96 5.40
CA ASP A 9 5.72 -3.80 4.06
C ASP A 9 5.43 -5.08 3.26
N THR A 10 4.88 -4.96 2.06
CA THR A 10 4.48 -6.09 1.20
C THR A 10 5.10 -5.98 -0.19
N ASP A 11 4.92 -7.01 -1.02
CA ASP A 11 5.44 -7.07 -2.38
C ASP A 11 4.47 -6.56 -3.47
N THR A 12 3.28 -6.10 -3.09
CA THR A 12 2.28 -5.59 -4.04
C THR A 12 1.60 -4.32 -3.53
N TYR A 13 0.89 -3.61 -4.40
CA TYR A 13 0.24 -2.35 -4.05
C TYR A 13 -0.80 -2.53 -2.94
N ALA A 14 -0.59 -1.83 -1.83
CA ALA A 14 -1.35 -2.04 -0.60
C ALA A 14 -2.81 -1.56 -0.69
N GLY A 15 -3.14 -0.61 -1.57
CA GLY A 15 -4.48 -0.02 -1.68
C GLY A 15 -5.59 -0.99 -2.13
N ASN A 16 -5.21 -2.23 -2.48
CA ASN A 16 -6.14 -3.31 -2.80
C ASN A 16 -6.61 -4.09 -1.56
N PHE A 17 -5.84 -4.07 -0.47
CA PHE A 17 -6.08 -4.94 0.69
C PHE A 17 -5.82 -4.32 2.06
N GLU A 18 -5.38 -3.07 2.14
CA GLU A 18 -5.08 -2.36 3.39
C GLU A 18 -6.25 -2.40 4.38
N ARG A 19 -7.47 -2.13 3.89
CA ARG A 19 -8.70 -2.13 4.71
C ARG A 19 -9.10 -3.52 5.22
N PRO A 20 -9.25 -4.55 4.37
CA PRO A 20 -9.58 -5.89 4.83
C PRO A 20 -8.46 -6.52 5.68
N MET A 21 -7.18 -6.24 5.39
CA MET A 21 -6.06 -6.67 6.22
C MET A 21 -6.13 -6.03 7.62
N CYS A 22 -6.32 -4.71 7.71
CA CYS A 22 -6.52 -4.03 9.01
C CYS A 22 -7.69 -4.65 9.78
N ALA A 23 -8.86 -4.78 9.15
CA ALA A 23 -10.05 -5.34 9.77
C ALA A 23 -9.83 -6.78 10.29
N TYR A 24 -9.11 -7.61 9.54
CA TYR A 24 -8.77 -8.97 9.94
C TYR A 24 -7.78 -9.03 11.11
N ILE A 25 -6.80 -8.12 11.13
CA ILE A 25 -5.78 -8.07 12.18
C ILE A 25 -6.38 -7.58 13.49
N THR A 26 -7.16 -6.49 13.45
CA THR A 26 -7.55 -5.74 14.65
C THR A 26 -9.02 -5.92 15.04
N GLY A 27 -9.88 -6.36 14.14
CA GLY A 27 -11.33 -6.31 14.33
C GLY A 27 -11.93 -4.90 14.21
N VAL A 28 -11.12 -3.89 13.89
CA VAL A 28 -11.55 -2.49 13.77
C VAL A 28 -11.76 -2.12 12.31
N ILE A 29 -12.85 -1.43 12.02
CA ILE A 29 -13.22 -0.95 10.68
C ILE A 29 -13.39 0.58 10.69
N GLY A 30 -13.08 1.23 9.57
CA GLY A 30 -13.40 2.65 9.37
C GLY A 30 -14.85 2.89 8.97
N GLU A 31 -15.20 4.15 8.75
CA GLU A 31 -16.58 4.58 8.45
C GLU A 31 -17.14 4.00 7.14
N CYS A 32 -16.26 3.64 6.19
CA CYS A 32 -16.67 3.01 4.92
C CYS A 32 -17.16 1.56 5.08
N ALA A 33 -17.04 0.96 6.26
CA ALA A 33 -17.39 -0.42 6.58
C ALA A 33 -16.72 -1.52 5.71
N VAL A 34 -15.76 -1.13 4.87
CA VAL A 34 -14.95 -2.08 4.09
C VAL A 34 -14.13 -2.92 5.05
N GLY A 35 -14.17 -4.24 4.86
CA GLY A 35 -13.54 -5.19 5.77
C GLY A 35 -14.47 -5.76 6.84
N LYS A 36 -15.77 -5.40 6.89
CA LYS A 36 -16.69 -5.91 7.93
C LYS A 36 -16.63 -7.43 8.13
N LYS A 37 -16.65 -8.22 7.04
CA LYS A 37 -16.55 -9.69 7.13
C LYS A 37 -15.25 -10.15 7.82
N PHE A 38 -14.14 -9.46 7.55
CA PHE A 38 -12.84 -9.76 8.16
C PHE A 38 -12.79 -9.35 9.62
N ALA A 39 -13.41 -8.22 9.99
CA ALA A 39 -13.59 -7.86 11.39
C ALA A 39 -14.44 -8.89 12.13
N ASP A 40 -15.58 -9.32 11.56
CA ASP A 40 -16.42 -10.37 12.15
C ASP A 40 -15.60 -11.68 12.38
N ILE A 41 -14.70 -12.03 11.45
CA ILE A 41 -13.76 -13.15 11.60
C ILE A 41 -12.76 -12.90 12.75
N ALA A 42 -12.16 -11.70 12.81
CA ALA A 42 -11.21 -11.34 13.87
C ALA A 42 -11.84 -11.41 15.26
N HIS A 43 -13.04 -10.85 15.44
CA HIS A 43 -13.79 -10.92 16.70
C HIS A 43 -14.09 -12.36 17.12
N LYS A 44 -14.38 -13.24 16.15
CA LYS A 44 -14.61 -14.66 16.41
C LYS A 44 -13.33 -15.42 16.78
N GLU A 45 -12.24 -15.18 16.06
CA GLU A 45 -10.96 -15.90 16.24
C GLU A 45 -10.21 -15.45 17.50
N LEU A 46 -10.20 -14.15 17.80
CA LEU A 46 -9.51 -13.58 18.96
C LEU A 46 -10.35 -13.60 20.25
N GLY A 47 -11.68 -13.70 20.14
CA GLY A 47 -12.56 -13.69 21.30
C GLY A 47 -12.41 -12.41 22.12
N ASN A 48 -12.05 -12.53 23.40
CA ASN A 48 -11.87 -11.36 24.27
C ASN A 48 -10.60 -10.56 23.96
N ASP A 49 -9.60 -11.15 23.32
CA ASP A 49 -8.32 -10.50 23.05
C ASP A 49 -8.45 -9.40 21.99
N VAL A 50 -9.52 -9.43 21.18
CA VAL A 50 -9.82 -8.35 20.21
C VAL A 50 -9.98 -6.99 20.88
N LYS A 51 -10.45 -6.96 22.15
CA LYS A 51 -10.67 -5.71 22.90
C LYS A 51 -9.38 -4.97 23.24
N ILE A 52 -8.23 -5.63 23.10
CA ILE A 52 -6.93 -4.96 23.24
C ILE A 52 -6.80 -3.88 22.14
N PHE A 53 -7.41 -4.11 20.96
CA PHE A 53 -7.38 -3.18 19.83
C PHE A 53 -8.29 -1.97 20.00
N ASP A 54 -9.40 -2.08 20.74
CA ASP A 54 -10.34 -0.98 20.99
C ASP A 54 -9.68 0.24 21.66
N ASN A 55 -8.58 0.02 22.40
CA ASN A 55 -7.89 1.07 23.14
C ASN A 55 -6.63 1.61 22.45
N ILE A 56 -6.06 0.86 21.49
CA ILE A 56 -4.79 1.22 20.86
C ILE A 56 -4.94 1.65 19.40
N ILE A 57 -5.95 1.16 18.68
CA ILE A 57 -6.20 1.54 17.29
C ILE A 57 -6.88 2.92 17.28
N ASP A 58 -6.31 3.85 16.54
CA ASP A 58 -6.90 5.17 16.29
C ASP A 58 -7.43 5.26 14.86
N SER A 59 -8.01 6.40 14.48
CA SER A 59 -8.47 6.67 13.12
C SER A 59 -8.11 8.07 12.65
N GLU A 60 -7.67 8.17 11.40
CA GLU A 60 -7.35 9.44 10.75
C GLU A 60 -8.33 9.71 9.60
N PRO A 61 -8.75 10.97 9.38
CA PRO A 61 -9.54 11.31 8.21
C PRO A 61 -8.68 11.22 6.94
N ASP A 62 -9.23 10.62 5.89
CA ASP A 62 -8.64 10.68 4.55
C ASP A 62 -8.90 12.04 3.86
N GLU A 63 -8.47 12.17 2.60
CA GLU A 63 -8.68 13.38 1.78
C GLU A 63 -10.15 13.73 1.52
N HIS A 64 -11.08 12.81 1.82
CA HIS A 64 -12.52 13.01 1.74
C HIS A 64 -13.18 13.15 3.11
N GLY A 65 -12.40 13.20 4.19
CA GLY A 65 -12.88 13.29 5.56
C GLY A 65 -13.43 11.98 6.13
N CYS A 66 -13.25 10.85 5.44
CA CYS A 66 -13.66 9.55 5.95
C CYS A 66 -12.61 9.03 6.93
N HIS A 67 -13.01 8.77 8.17
CA HIS A 67 -12.12 8.29 9.22
C HIS A 67 -11.80 6.80 9.02
N ARG A 68 -10.50 6.49 8.97
CA ARG A 68 -9.99 5.13 8.73
C ARG A 68 -8.89 4.77 9.73
N PRO A 69 -8.87 3.52 10.25
CA PRO A 69 -7.81 3.03 11.12
C PRO A 69 -6.53 2.61 10.37
N VAL A 70 -6.52 2.81 9.04
CA VAL A 70 -5.46 2.33 8.17
C VAL A 70 -5.30 3.25 6.97
N LYS A 71 -4.06 3.37 6.49
CA LYS A 71 -3.72 4.03 5.23
C LYS A 71 -2.65 3.24 4.48
N ILE A 72 -2.54 3.48 3.18
CA ILE A 72 -1.35 3.07 2.42
C ILE A 72 -0.17 3.93 2.86
N TYR A 73 1.02 3.35 2.85
CA TYR A 73 2.23 4.00 3.34
C TYR A 73 3.39 3.77 2.37
N SER A 74 4.33 4.70 2.35
CA SER A 74 5.49 4.58 1.46
C SER A 74 6.39 3.44 1.91
N THR A 75 6.80 2.59 0.96
CA THR A 75 7.71 1.46 1.18
C THR A 75 9.16 1.93 0.99
N PRO A 76 10.00 1.99 2.05
CA PRO A 76 11.37 2.46 1.93
C PRO A 76 12.20 1.55 1.04
N GLY A 77 13.06 2.14 0.21
CA GLY A 77 13.86 1.38 -0.75
C GLY A 77 13.12 1.02 -2.03
N PHE A 78 11.87 1.48 -2.20
CA PHE A 78 11.07 1.24 -3.40
C PHE A 78 10.51 2.55 -3.97
N TYR A 79 10.32 2.58 -5.29
CA TYR A 79 9.68 3.69 -6.01
C TYR A 79 8.78 3.17 -7.13
N ASN A 80 7.76 3.96 -7.44
CA ASN A 80 6.90 3.77 -8.62
C ASN A 80 7.44 4.60 -9.79
N ASN A 81 7.45 4.03 -11.00
CA ASN A 81 7.94 4.70 -12.20
C ASN A 81 6.93 5.65 -12.88
N GLY A 82 5.76 5.88 -12.26
CA GLY A 82 4.67 6.70 -12.79
C GLY A 82 3.69 5.95 -13.69
N LEU A 83 3.93 4.66 -13.97
CA LEU A 83 3.04 3.81 -14.78
C LEU A 83 2.37 2.69 -13.96
N GLY A 84 2.49 2.74 -12.63
CA GLY A 84 1.96 1.68 -11.76
C GLY A 84 2.92 0.51 -11.55
N PHE A 85 4.14 0.56 -12.09
CA PHE A 85 5.18 -0.44 -11.84
C PHE A 85 6.10 0.01 -10.69
N GLU A 86 6.40 -0.92 -9.79
CA GLU A 86 7.20 -0.71 -8.59
C GLU A 86 8.60 -1.32 -8.76
N TYR A 87 9.64 -0.62 -8.29
CA TYR A 87 11.04 -1.02 -8.40
C TYR A 87 11.80 -0.74 -7.11
N GLN A 88 12.84 -1.51 -6.84
CA GLN A 88 13.78 -1.23 -5.76
C GLN A 88 14.76 -0.13 -6.17
N ASP A 89 15.26 0.62 -5.18
CA ASP A 89 16.37 1.54 -5.37
C ASP A 89 17.59 0.81 -5.97
N GLY A 90 18.16 1.35 -7.04
CA GLY A 90 19.22 0.70 -7.82
C GLY A 90 18.73 -0.06 -9.07
N GLU A 91 17.41 -0.21 -9.26
CA GLU A 91 16.82 -0.86 -10.44
C GLU A 91 16.43 0.13 -11.55
N GLU A 92 17.08 1.30 -11.65
CA GLU A 92 16.68 2.37 -12.58
C GLU A 92 16.69 1.94 -14.05
N GLU A 93 17.62 1.09 -14.46
CA GLU A 93 17.69 0.63 -15.84
C GLU A 93 16.57 -0.37 -16.16
N LEU A 94 16.17 -1.20 -15.19
CA LEU A 94 15.02 -2.08 -15.32
C LEU A 94 13.73 -1.27 -15.43
N ALA A 95 13.56 -0.26 -14.57
CA ALA A 95 12.44 0.67 -14.63
C ALA A 95 12.39 1.41 -15.98
N ARG A 96 13.55 1.82 -16.52
CA ARG A 96 13.63 2.51 -17.82
C ARG A 96 13.18 1.61 -18.96
N LYS A 97 13.64 0.37 -18.93
CA LYS A 97 13.29 -0.62 -19.94
C LYS A 97 11.79 -0.87 -19.96
N ALA A 98 11.19 -1.15 -18.79
CA ALA A 98 9.76 -1.39 -18.68
C ALA A 98 8.91 -0.17 -19.05
N TYR A 99 9.36 1.04 -18.68
CA TYR A 99 8.69 2.28 -19.10
C TYR A 99 8.68 2.42 -20.62
N ARG A 100 9.84 2.20 -21.27
CA ARG A 100 9.95 2.23 -22.74
C ARG A 100 9.04 1.19 -23.41
N GLU A 101 9.06 -0.04 -22.93
CA GLU A 101 8.22 -1.12 -23.44
C GLU A 101 6.72 -0.77 -23.34
N HIS A 102 6.28 -0.23 -22.20
CA HIS A 102 4.90 0.23 -22.02
C HIS A 102 4.52 1.37 -22.97
N CYS A 103 5.38 2.38 -23.15
CA CYS A 103 5.13 3.47 -24.10
C CYS A 103 4.98 2.96 -25.54
N ILE A 104 5.77 1.97 -25.95
CA ILE A 104 5.68 1.33 -27.27
C ILE A 104 4.37 0.56 -27.41
N GLU A 105 3.94 -0.17 -26.37
CA GLU A 105 2.66 -0.89 -26.41
C GLU A 105 1.45 0.06 -26.47
N GLU A 106 1.43 1.12 -25.67
CA GLU A 106 0.35 2.11 -25.69
C GLU A 106 0.28 2.88 -27.02
N SER A 107 1.43 3.18 -27.63
CA SER A 107 1.46 3.84 -28.94
C SER A 107 0.88 2.95 -30.03
N LYS A 108 1.20 1.64 -30.03
CA LYS A 108 0.62 0.65 -30.95
C LYS A 108 -0.90 0.62 -30.87
N LYS A 109 -1.50 0.76 -29.69
CA LYS A 109 -2.97 0.80 -29.53
C LYS A 109 -3.62 2.03 -30.18
N LYS A 110 -2.92 3.17 -30.19
CA LYS A 110 -3.46 4.45 -30.65
C LYS A 110 -3.36 4.64 -32.16
N TYR A 111 -2.39 4.01 -32.81
CA TYR A 111 -2.10 4.17 -34.23
C TYR A 111 -2.21 2.82 -34.96
N TYR A 112 -3.43 2.43 -35.33
CA TYR A 112 -3.66 1.39 -36.34
C TYR A 112 -4.18 2.07 -37.62
N ILE A 113 -3.26 2.50 -38.49
CA ILE A 113 -3.59 3.01 -39.83
C ILE A 113 -2.94 2.13 -40.90
N ASP A 114 -1.63 1.85 -40.82
CA ASP A 114 -0.89 0.86 -41.65
C ASP A 114 0.52 0.57 -41.08
N ASP A 115 1.17 -0.52 -41.54
CA ASP A 115 2.48 -0.99 -41.04
C ASP A 115 3.64 -0.02 -41.33
N GLU A 116 3.55 0.77 -42.39
CA GLU A 116 4.63 1.68 -42.82
C GLU A 116 4.65 2.95 -41.95
N SER A 117 3.47 3.48 -41.62
CA SER A 117 3.31 4.60 -40.66
C SER A 117 3.77 4.23 -39.25
N ASN A 118 3.67 2.95 -38.88
CA ASN A 118 4.09 2.46 -37.56
C ASN A 118 5.62 2.49 -37.38
N LEU A 119 6.39 2.21 -38.43
CA LEU A 119 7.86 2.14 -38.34
C LEU A 119 8.49 3.53 -38.08
N ALA A 120 7.97 4.57 -38.75
CA ALA A 120 8.44 5.94 -38.57
C ALA A 120 8.11 6.48 -37.18
N HIS A 121 6.92 6.16 -36.67
CA HIS A 121 6.54 6.55 -35.31
C HIS A 121 7.34 5.77 -34.26
N GLU A 122 7.59 4.46 -34.43
CA GLU A 122 8.37 3.67 -33.48
C GLU A 122 9.73 4.30 -33.15
N GLN A 123 10.45 4.80 -34.16
CA GLN A 123 11.73 5.48 -33.93
C GLN A 123 11.56 6.80 -33.14
N GLU A 124 10.54 7.60 -33.45
CA GLU A 124 10.24 8.84 -32.72
C GLU A 124 9.88 8.57 -31.25
N TRP A 125 9.12 7.49 -30.98
CA TRP A 125 8.80 7.04 -29.63
C TRP A 125 10.04 6.55 -28.88
N MET A 126 10.91 5.78 -29.53
CA MET A 126 12.18 5.34 -28.95
C MET A 126 13.06 6.54 -28.59
N ASP A 127 13.14 7.53 -29.47
CA ASP A 127 13.90 8.76 -29.23
C ASP A 127 13.29 9.58 -28.08
N SER A 128 11.97 9.69 -28.00
CA SER A 128 11.26 10.39 -26.91
C SER A 128 11.44 9.67 -25.57
N ALA A 129 11.23 8.34 -25.54
CA ALA A 129 11.39 7.52 -24.36
C ALA A 129 12.86 7.37 -23.93
N SER A 130 13.82 7.64 -24.82
CA SER A 130 15.24 7.75 -24.46
C SER A 130 15.57 9.02 -23.68
N LYS A 131 14.80 10.10 -23.90
CA LYS A 131 14.98 11.42 -23.27
C LYS A 131 14.12 11.60 -22.02
N CYS A 132 13.12 10.75 -21.82
CA CYS A 132 12.25 10.82 -20.66
C CYS A 132 13.01 10.37 -19.40
N GLU A 133 13.19 11.28 -18.46
CA GLU A 133 13.67 10.91 -17.12
C GLU A 133 12.56 10.17 -16.38
N ILE A 134 12.89 9.04 -15.77
CA ILE A 134 11.93 8.28 -14.98
C ILE A 134 11.63 9.06 -13.71
N GLY A 135 10.38 9.46 -13.54
CA GLY A 135 9.91 9.99 -12.27
C GLY A 135 10.01 8.90 -11.21
N LYS A 136 10.66 9.22 -10.08
CA LYS A 136 10.64 8.38 -8.89
C LYS A 136 9.55 8.87 -7.95
N TYR A 137 8.42 8.18 -7.96
CA TYR A 137 7.32 8.45 -7.05
C TYR A 137 7.38 7.49 -5.85
N PRO A 138 6.84 7.84 -4.68
CA PRO A 138 6.75 6.90 -3.57
C PRO A 138 5.99 5.63 -3.98
N SER A 139 6.58 4.48 -3.68
CA SER A 139 5.90 3.20 -3.80
C SER A 139 4.98 2.98 -2.60
N TYR A 140 3.74 2.56 -2.83
CA TYR A 140 2.74 2.35 -1.77
C TYR A 140 2.42 0.87 -1.58
N GLN A 141 3.45 0.05 -1.38
CA GLN A 141 3.34 -1.39 -1.09
C GLN A 141 3.24 -1.68 0.41
N SER A 142 3.00 -0.67 1.26
CA SER A 142 2.91 -0.83 2.71
C SER A 142 1.52 -0.50 3.26
N VAL A 143 1.07 -1.28 4.22
CA VAL A 143 -0.15 -1.03 5.02
C VAL A 143 0.26 -0.42 6.35
N ALA A 144 -0.24 0.77 6.69
CA ALA A 144 0.01 1.40 7.99
C ALA A 144 -1.27 1.47 8.82
N ILE A 145 -1.32 0.71 9.92
CA ILE A 145 -2.39 0.74 10.91
C ILE A 145 -2.09 1.84 11.93
N VAL A 146 -3.06 2.73 12.17
CA VAL A 146 -2.92 3.89 13.05
C VAL A 146 -3.05 3.47 14.51
N LEU A 147 -2.09 3.86 15.34
CA LEU A 147 -2.04 3.56 16.77
C LEU A 147 -1.93 4.85 17.60
N CYS A 148 -2.71 4.94 18.68
CA CYS A 148 -2.66 6.09 19.60
C CYS A 148 -1.49 6.00 20.60
N GLU A 149 -0.90 4.81 20.78
CA GLU A 149 0.27 4.58 21.63
C GLU A 149 1.18 3.48 21.07
N LYS A 150 2.40 3.37 21.60
CA LYS A 150 3.34 2.34 21.19
C LYS A 150 2.83 0.96 21.66
N PRO A 151 2.66 -0.03 20.77
CA PRO A 151 2.18 -1.34 21.15
C PRO A 151 3.20 -2.09 22.00
N THR A 152 2.70 -2.93 22.90
CA THR A 152 3.52 -3.89 23.65
C THR A 152 4.00 -5.01 22.73
N ASP A 153 5.04 -5.74 23.12
CA ASP A 153 5.54 -6.90 22.36
C ASP A 153 4.45 -7.97 22.15
N HIS A 154 3.56 -8.14 23.12
CA HIS A 154 2.44 -9.06 23.00
C HIS A 154 1.47 -8.63 21.89
N VAL A 155 1.07 -7.36 21.86
CA VAL A 155 0.22 -6.80 20.80
C VAL A 155 0.90 -6.89 19.44
N MET A 156 2.19 -6.56 19.38
CA MET A 156 3.01 -6.67 18.17
C MET A 156 3.02 -8.10 17.62
N ASN A 157 3.20 -9.10 18.47
CA ASN A 157 3.21 -10.50 18.03
C ASN A 157 1.86 -10.91 17.45
N ILE A 158 0.75 -10.52 18.09
CA ILE A 158 -0.59 -10.76 17.54
C ILE A 158 -0.71 -10.11 16.16
N MET A 159 -0.38 -8.83 16.03
CA MET A 159 -0.50 -8.11 14.76
C MET A 159 0.34 -8.74 13.63
N CYS A 160 1.58 -9.13 13.93
CA CYS A 160 2.48 -9.80 12.99
C CYS A 160 1.95 -11.18 12.55
N ASP A 161 1.49 -11.99 13.50
CA ASP A 161 1.00 -13.35 13.21
C ASP A 161 -0.29 -13.30 12.39
N ARG A 162 -1.19 -12.38 12.75
CA ARG A 162 -2.43 -12.12 12.01
C ARG A 162 -2.18 -11.61 10.59
N ALA A 163 -1.20 -10.72 10.40
CA ALA A 163 -0.83 -10.26 9.07
C ALA A 163 -0.34 -11.42 8.18
N LYS A 164 0.52 -12.30 8.71
CA LYS A 164 1.00 -13.49 7.99
C LYS A 164 -0.15 -14.44 7.66
N GLU A 165 -1.05 -14.66 8.62
CA GLU A 165 -2.22 -15.51 8.43
C GLU A 165 -3.16 -14.97 7.35
N PHE A 166 -3.36 -13.64 7.28
CA PHE A 166 -4.12 -13.00 6.22
C PHE A 166 -3.58 -13.35 4.83
N VAL A 167 -2.26 -13.20 4.64
CA VAL A 167 -1.58 -13.52 3.38
C VAL A 167 -1.73 -15.00 3.02
N ALA A 168 -1.51 -15.89 3.99
CA ALA A 168 -1.69 -17.32 3.79
C ALA A 168 -3.14 -17.65 3.37
N LYS A 169 -4.14 -17.09 4.05
CA LYS A 169 -5.55 -17.32 3.70
C LYS A 169 -5.94 -16.75 2.35
N CYS A 170 -5.45 -15.58 1.95
CA CYS A 170 -5.67 -15.04 0.61
C CYS A 170 -5.16 -15.98 -0.49
N ARG A 171 -4.04 -16.68 -0.25
CA ARG A 171 -3.42 -17.59 -1.23
C ARG A 171 -4.05 -18.98 -1.26
N GLU A 172 -4.37 -19.52 -0.09
CA GLU A 172 -4.64 -20.96 0.07
C GLU A 172 -6.13 -21.28 0.32
N SER A 173 -6.92 -20.29 0.72
CA SER A 173 -8.29 -20.54 1.17
C SER A 173 -9.22 -20.86 0.00
N ASN A 174 -10.09 -21.86 0.24
CA ASN A 174 -11.19 -22.17 -0.67
C ASN A 174 -12.45 -21.36 -0.40
N ASP A 175 -12.50 -20.62 0.71
CA ASP A 175 -13.63 -19.80 1.12
C ASP A 175 -13.77 -18.57 0.21
N GLU A 176 -15.00 -18.30 -0.23
CA GLU A 176 -15.31 -17.22 -1.19
C GLU A 176 -14.91 -15.83 -0.68
N VAL A 177 -14.99 -15.58 0.63
CA VAL A 177 -14.60 -14.30 1.24
C VAL A 177 -13.12 -14.01 0.98
N TRP A 178 -12.29 -15.05 1.06
CA TRP A 178 -10.85 -14.94 0.86
C TRP A 178 -10.48 -14.91 -0.62
N LYS A 179 -11.18 -15.68 -1.47
CA LYS A 179 -10.96 -15.68 -2.94
C LYS A 179 -11.27 -14.35 -3.61
N MET A 180 -12.24 -13.60 -3.09
CA MET A 180 -12.57 -12.27 -3.61
C MET A 180 -11.57 -11.20 -3.21
N GLN A 181 -10.68 -11.49 -2.25
CA GLN A 181 -9.73 -10.53 -1.73
C GLN A 181 -8.42 -10.61 -2.49
N SER A 182 -8.04 -9.53 -3.18
CA SER A 182 -6.71 -9.33 -3.75
C SER A 182 -5.71 -9.08 -2.61
N GLY A 183 -5.23 -10.13 -1.96
CA GLY A 183 -4.15 -10.04 -0.97
C GLY A 183 -2.77 -9.90 -1.61
N PRO A 184 -1.74 -9.52 -0.83
CA PRO A 184 -0.37 -9.57 -1.32
C PRO A 184 0.12 -11.02 -1.42
N ASP A 185 1.19 -11.24 -2.19
CA ASP A 185 1.80 -12.55 -2.30
C ASP A 185 2.70 -12.85 -1.08
N ASN A 186 3.43 -11.82 -0.60
CA ASN A 186 4.35 -11.93 0.53
C ASN A 186 4.37 -10.67 1.41
N ILE A 187 4.78 -10.86 2.67
CA ILE A 187 5.20 -9.79 3.58
C ILE A 187 6.72 -9.68 3.50
N ILE A 188 7.21 -8.47 3.23
CA ILE A 188 8.64 -8.14 3.17
C ILE A 188 9.17 -7.80 4.57
N GLY A 189 8.37 -7.11 5.38
CA GLY A 189 8.82 -6.67 6.69
C GLY A 189 7.73 -6.08 7.57
N PHE A 190 8.08 -5.86 8.83
CA PHE A 190 7.26 -5.16 9.82
C PHE A 190 8.08 -4.05 10.46
N ARG A 191 7.45 -2.91 10.72
CA ARG A 191 8.09 -1.80 11.42
C ARG A 191 7.09 -0.99 12.22
N ILE A 192 7.60 -0.36 13.28
CA ILE A 192 6.87 0.67 14.03
C ILE A 192 7.45 2.02 13.68
N VAL A 193 6.59 2.93 13.23
CA VAL A 193 6.94 4.31 12.91
C VAL A 193 6.33 5.22 13.97
N GLU A 194 7.14 6.12 14.52
CA GLU A 194 6.68 7.20 15.39
C GLU A 194 6.61 8.49 14.57
N GLU A 195 5.43 9.10 14.47
CA GLU A 195 5.24 10.40 13.82
C GLU A 195 5.19 11.50 14.86
N LYS A 196 5.98 12.57 14.67
CA LYS A 196 6.03 13.72 15.58
C LYS A 196 5.62 14.99 14.84
N THR A 197 4.50 15.58 15.25
CA THR A 197 4.11 16.91 14.79
C THR A 197 4.82 17.98 15.62
N VAL A 198 5.62 18.82 14.97
CA VAL A 198 6.29 19.98 15.58
C VAL A 198 5.65 21.26 15.05
N VAL A 199 5.16 22.11 15.95
CA VAL A 199 4.62 23.43 15.59
C VAL A 199 5.76 24.44 15.66
N ILE A 200 6.12 25.03 14.52
CA ILE A 200 7.14 26.08 14.43
C ILE A 200 6.42 27.43 14.29
N GLU A 201 6.48 28.26 15.32
CA GLU A 201 5.97 29.63 15.26
C GLU A 201 6.96 30.53 14.54
N THR A 202 6.69 30.86 13.28
CA THR A 202 7.47 31.86 12.56
C THR A 202 6.91 33.25 12.85
N LYS A 203 7.66 34.07 13.60
CA LYS A 203 7.36 35.50 13.72
C LYS A 203 7.61 36.18 12.38
N ILE A 204 6.55 36.69 11.77
CA ILE A 204 6.65 37.57 10.61
C ILE A 204 6.76 39.00 11.16
N ASP A 205 7.96 39.56 11.16
CA ASP A 205 8.17 40.98 11.42
C ASP A 205 7.49 41.78 10.30
N ARG A 206 6.51 42.60 10.67
CA ARG A 206 5.77 43.48 9.77
C ARG A 206 6.39 44.87 9.76
#